data_AF-A0A7V0JHK9-F1
#
_entry.id   AF-A0A7V0JHK9-F1
#
_cell.length_a   1.000
_cell.length_b   1.000
_cell.length_c   1.000
_cell.angle_alpha   90.00
_cell.angle_beta   90.00
_cell.angle_gamma   90.00
#
_symmetry.space_group_name_H-M   'P 1'
#
loop_
_entity.id
_entity.type
_entity.pdbx_description
1 polymer ?
#
loop_
_entity_poly.entity_id
_entity_poly.type
_entity_poly.pdbx_seq_one_letter_code
_entity_poly.pdbx_strand_id
1 'polypeptide(L)'
;MAQKQKLENRNRGAKAVIPDKLPVMPLRDVVLFPGTVYPLLVGRASSLKVIEEVLEGDKLILLLAQKDASREEVAPDNLYRVGVVG
;
A
#
# COMPACT_ATOMS: atom_id res chain seq x y z
N MET A 1 37.07 -9.45 -5.72
CA MET A 1 36.08 -9.89 -4.70
C MET A 1 35.42 -8.75 -3.91
N ALA A 2 35.98 -7.53 -3.88
CA ALA A 2 35.43 -6.39 -3.13
C ALA A 2 34.15 -5.73 -3.71
N GLN A 3 33.69 -6.13 -4.91
CA GLN A 3 32.53 -5.51 -5.57
C GLN A 3 31.19 -6.22 -5.31
N LYS A 4 31.19 -7.49 -4.86
CA LYS A 4 29.94 -8.18 -4.45
C LYS A 4 29.39 -7.66 -3.11
N GLN A 5 30.28 -7.24 -2.21
CA GLN A 5 29.92 -6.74 -0.87
C GLN A 5 29.18 -5.38 -0.90
N LYS A 6 29.36 -4.58 -1.98
CA LYS A 6 28.69 -3.27 -2.11
C LYS A 6 27.24 -3.37 -2.61
N LEU A 7 26.87 -4.47 -3.29
CA LEU A 7 25.49 -4.70 -3.72
C LEU A 7 24.61 -5.27 -2.60
N GLU A 8 25.16 -6.03 -1.67
CA GLU A 8 24.40 -6.63 -0.55
C GLU A 8 24.01 -5.62 0.55
N ASN A 9 24.70 -4.48 0.63
CA ASN A 9 24.48 -3.48 1.69
C ASN A 9 23.37 -2.46 1.43
N ARG A 10 22.67 -2.49 0.27
CA ARG A 10 21.49 -1.63 0.02
C ARG A 10 20.19 -2.11 0.68
N ASN A 11 20.19 -3.28 1.33
CA ASN A 11 18.99 -3.91 1.92
C ASN A 11 18.93 -3.90 3.46
N ARG A 12 19.76 -3.11 4.15
CA ARG A 12 19.53 -2.87 5.59
C ARG A 12 18.44 -1.82 5.77
N GLY A 13 17.22 -2.32 5.88
CA GLY A 13 16.01 -1.56 6.15
C GLY A 13 16.20 -0.59 7.30
N ALA A 14 16.15 0.70 6.98
CA ALA A 14 15.46 1.60 7.88
C ALA A 14 14.04 1.03 7.99
N LYS A 15 13.71 0.43 9.14
CA LYS A 15 12.34 0.05 9.44
C LYS A 15 11.53 1.34 9.28
N ALA A 16 10.77 1.48 8.21
CA ALA A 16 9.94 2.66 8.03
C ALA A 16 9.08 2.79 9.29
N VAL A 17 9.10 3.97 9.92
CA VAL A 17 8.25 4.23 11.06
C VAL A 17 6.84 4.34 10.52
N ILE A 18 6.05 3.29 10.73
CA ILE A 18 4.66 3.25 10.29
C ILE A 18 3.83 4.00 11.33
N PRO A 19 3.12 5.07 10.95
CA PRO A 19 2.25 5.80 11.88
C PRO A 19 1.03 4.96 12.28
N ASP A 20 0.44 5.30 13.44
CA ASP A 20 -0.74 4.60 13.98
C ASP A 20 -1.99 4.74 13.08
N LYS A 21 -2.01 5.75 12.21
CA LYS A 21 -3.08 6.00 11.25
C LYS A 21 -2.48 6.15 9.86
N LEU A 22 -3.09 5.45 8.91
CA LEU A 22 -2.72 5.50 7.51
C LEU A 22 -3.98 5.66 6.65
N PRO A 23 -3.88 6.41 5.53
CA PRO A 23 -4.88 6.35 4.49
C PRO A 23 -5.00 4.93 3.95
N VAL A 24 -6.23 4.51 3.65
CA VAL A 24 -6.52 3.14 3.20
C VAL A 24 -6.89 3.13 1.72
N MET A 25 -6.18 2.34 0.92
CA MET A 25 -6.53 2.04 -0.46
C MET A 25 -7.14 0.64 -0.57
N PRO A 26 -8.41 0.53 -0.96
CA PRO A 26 -9.06 -0.74 -1.19
C PRO A 26 -8.66 -1.34 -2.54
N LEU A 27 -8.17 -2.58 -2.52
CA LEU A 27 -7.82 -3.38 -3.69
C LEU A 27 -8.92 -4.39 -3.99
N ARG A 28 -9.39 -4.42 -5.24
CA ARG A 28 -10.48 -5.30 -5.66
C ARG A 28 -9.97 -6.63 -6.23
N ASP A 29 -9.09 -6.55 -7.21
CA ASP A 29 -8.75 -7.68 -8.09
C ASP A 29 -7.38 -8.29 -7.76
N VAL A 30 -6.71 -7.80 -6.71
CA VAL A 30 -5.32 -8.16 -6.40
C VAL A 30 -5.02 -8.12 -4.90
N VAL A 31 -4.14 -9.01 -4.46
CA VAL A 31 -3.52 -9.00 -3.13
C VAL A 31 -2.01 -8.81 -3.33
N LEU A 32 -1.44 -7.84 -2.63
CA LEU A 32 -0.01 -7.52 -2.74
C LEU A 32 0.75 -7.97 -1.48
N PHE A 33 2.02 -8.27 -1.67
CA PHE A 33 2.96 -8.68 -0.62
C PHE A 33 4.09 -7.67 -0.47
N PRO A 34 4.74 -7.59 0.72
CA PRO A 34 5.87 -6.68 0.92
C PRO A 34 6.95 -6.82 -0.17
N GLY A 35 7.42 -5.69 -0.69
CA GLY A 35 8.43 -5.65 -1.77
C GLY A 35 7.87 -5.86 -3.18
N THR A 36 6.54 -6.01 -3.33
CA THR A 36 5.90 -6.09 -4.65
C THR A 36 5.78 -4.71 -5.28
N VAL A 37 6.23 -4.57 -6.53
CA VAL A 37 5.98 -3.38 -7.35
C VAL A 37 4.85 -3.69 -8.33
N TYR A 38 3.72 -3.02 -8.20
CA TYR A 38 2.54 -3.26 -9.01
C TYR A 38 1.91 -1.94 -9.46
N PRO A 39 1.67 -1.72 -10.76
CA PRO A 39 0.98 -0.52 -11.24
C PRO A 39 -0.52 -0.58 -10.90
N LEU A 40 -1.01 0.40 -10.16
CA LEU A 40 -2.44 0.52 -9.83
C LEU A 40 -3.09 1.59 -10.71
N LEU A 41 -4.23 1.25 -11.31
CA LEU A 41 -5.09 2.21 -12.01
C LEU A 41 -6.11 2.78 -11.01
N VAL A 42 -6.09 4.10 -10.82
CA VAL A 42 -6.99 4.81 -9.91
C VAL A 42 -8.01 5.60 -10.73
N GLY A 43 -9.30 5.27 -10.56
CA GLY A 43 -10.38 5.91 -11.33
C GLY A 43 -11.55 6.44 -10.51
N ARG A 44 -11.67 6.06 -9.23
CA ARG A 44 -12.74 6.54 -8.35
C ARG A 44 -12.31 7.83 -7.66
N ALA A 45 -13.24 8.79 -7.54
CA ALA A 45 -12.98 10.05 -6.85
C ALA A 45 -12.53 9.85 -5.39
N SER A 46 -13.05 8.84 -4.69
CA SER A 46 -12.61 8.49 -3.34
C SER A 46 -11.16 8.02 -3.29
N SER A 47 -10.74 7.20 -4.25
CA SER A 47 -9.37 6.70 -4.33
C SER A 47 -8.38 7.81 -4.74
N LEU A 48 -8.79 8.77 -5.57
CA LEU A 48 -7.97 9.94 -5.91
C LEU A 48 -7.68 10.80 -4.67
N LYS A 49 -8.69 11.06 -3.84
CA LYS A 49 -8.51 11.80 -2.57
C LYS A 49 -7.52 11.13 -1.63
N VAL A 50 -7.57 9.79 -1.54
CA VAL A 50 -6.60 9.03 -0.74
C VAL A 50 -5.18 9.22 -1.28
N ILE A 51 -5.01 9.22 -2.61
CA ILE A 51 -3.69 9.49 -3.21
C ILE A 51 -3.22 10.91 -2.91
N GLU A 52 -4.09 11.92 -3.01
CA GLU A 52 -3.77 13.30 -2.65
C GLU A 52 -3.28 13.40 -1.19
N GLU A 53 -4.01 12.80 -0.25
CA GLU A 53 -3.64 12.76 1.18
C GLU A 53 -2.28 12.07 1.41
N VAL A 54 -2.02 10.96 0.71
CA VAL A 54 -0.74 10.23 0.79
C VAL A 54 0.42 11.07 0.24
N LEU A 55 0.20 11.81 -0.85
CA LEU A 55 1.22 12.66 -1.46
C LEU A 55 1.56 13.88 -0.61
N GLU A 56 0.60 14.39 0.16
CA GLU A 56 0.79 15.50 1.11
C GLU A 56 1.45 15.05 2.43
N GLY A 57 1.25 13.79 2.84
CA GLY A 57 1.77 13.23 4.08
C GLY A 57 3.07 12.43 3.95
N ASP A 58 3.18 11.35 4.75
CA ASP A 58 4.38 10.52 4.88
C ASP A 58 4.64 9.58 3.68
N LYS A 59 3.84 9.69 2.61
CA LYS A 59 3.89 8.83 1.41
C LYS A 59 3.73 7.34 1.71
N LEU A 60 3.09 7.01 2.83
CA LEU A 60 2.72 5.66 3.21
C LEU A 60 1.23 5.45 3.02
N ILE A 61 0.87 4.27 2.52
CA ILE A 61 -0.53 3.90 2.28
C ILE A 61 -0.78 2.48 2.76
N LEU A 62 -1.94 2.24 3.38
CA LEU A 62 -2.36 0.89 3.75
C LEU A 62 -3.22 0.29 2.64
N LEU A 63 -2.72 -0.76 1.99
CA LEU A 63 -3.42 -1.46 0.93
C LEU A 63 -4.19 -2.65 1.53
N LEU A 64 -5.53 -2.61 1.46
CA LEU A 64 -6.39 -3.67 1.98
C LEU A 64 -7.21 -4.29 0.86
N ALA A 65 -7.29 -5.61 0.82
CA ALA A 65 -8.18 -6.30 -0.10
C ALA A 65 -9.65 -6.14 0.33
N GLN A 66 -10.55 -6.08 -0.64
CA GLN A 66 -11.99 -6.14 -0.42
C GLN A 66 -12.45 -7.58 -0.28
N LYS A 67 -13.42 -7.84 0.61
CA LYS A 67 -14.05 -9.15 0.77
C LYS A 67 -14.97 -9.47 -0.39
N ASP A 68 -15.76 -8.49 -0.82
CA ASP A 68 -16.61 -8.57 -1.99
C ASP A 68 -16.12 -7.58 -3.06
N ALA A 69 -15.57 -8.12 -4.14
CA ALA A 69 -15.08 -7.36 -5.27
C ALA A 69 -16.20 -6.67 -6.08
N SER A 70 -17.43 -7.18 -6.04
CA SER A 70 -18.54 -6.63 -6.83
C SER A 70 -19.04 -5.28 -6.30
N ARG A 71 -18.69 -4.92 -5.07
CA ARG A 71 -19.15 -3.68 -4.42
C ARG A 71 -18.32 -2.47 -4.83
N GLU A 72 -19.00 -1.45 -5.30
CA GLU A 72 -18.38 -0.17 -5.66
C GLU A 72 -18.12 0.72 -4.43
N GLU A 73 -19.05 0.72 -3.47
CA GLU A 73 -18.90 1.43 -2.20
C GLU A 73 -18.08 0.60 -1.22
N VAL A 74 -17.05 1.23 -0.66
CA VAL A 74 -16.13 0.57 0.27
C VAL A 74 -16.45 1.01 1.69
N ALA A 75 -17.07 0.12 2.45
CA ALA A 75 -17.23 0.26 3.89
C ALA A 75 -16.10 -0.47 4.64
N PRO A 76 -15.70 -0.01 5.84
CA PRO A 76 -14.66 -0.66 6.65
C PRO A 76 -14.89 -2.16 6.87
N ASP A 77 -16.15 -2.57 7.09
CA ASP A 77 -16.49 -3.98 7.31
C ASP A 77 -16.33 -4.87 6.07
N ASN A 78 -16.28 -4.26 4.87
CA ASN A 78 -16.03 -4.97 3.62
C ASN A 78 -14.53 -5.18 3.35
N LEU A 79 -13.64 -4.71 4.22
CA LEU A 79 -12.19 -4.87 4.06
C LEU A 79 -11.66 -6.00 4.94
N TYR A 80 -10.62 -6.66 4.46
CA TYR A 80 -9.80 -7.50 5.32
C TYR A 80 -9.02 -6.63 6.32
N ARG A 81 -8.84 -7.12 7.55
CA ARG A 81 -8.15 -6.39 8.62
C ARG A 81 -6.63 -6.43 8.51
N VAL A 82 -6.10 -7.25 7.60
CA VAL A 82 -4.67 -7.42 7.35
C VAL A 82 -4.41 -7.08 5.89
N GLY A 83 -3.33 -6.34 5.65
CA GLY A 83 -2.87 -6.00 4.32
C GLY A 83 -1.42 -5.55 4.34
N VAL A 84 -1.03 -4.74 3.36
CA VAL A 84 0.37 -4.34 3.18
C VAL A 84 0.49 -2.82 3.22
N VAL A 85 1.54 -2.34 3.87
CA VAL A 85 1.93 -0.93 3.78
C VAL A 85 2.81 -0.78 2.54
N GLY A 86 2.41 0.16 1.67
CA GLY A 86 3.11 0.54 0.44
C GLY A 86 3.76 1.90 0.54
#